data_AF-A0A0B7LEI6-F1
#
_entry.id   AF-A0A0B7LEI6-F1
#
_cell.length_a   1.000
_cell.length_b   1.000
_cell.length_c   1.000
_cell.angle_alpha   90.00
_cell.angle_beta   90.00
_cell.angle_gamma   90.00
#
_symmetry.space_group_name_H-M   'P 1'
#
loop_
_entity.id
_entity.type
_entity.pdbx_description
1 polymer ?
#
loop_
_entity_poly.entity_id
_entity_poly.type
_entity_poly.pdbx_seq_one_letter_code
_entity_poly.pdbx_strand_id
1 'polypeptide(L)'
;MDELAKQGYVEGENIEIDLQNAQGEQRNLKTISQQLAESSDVVLAIARPSAQSLANTTQTTPVIFSAVTDPVSAKLVESREHPGGNVTGTSDQSSDAISTQINLIKKVLLKAKTIGILYTQSEPNSVV
;
A
#
# COMPACT_ATOMS: atom_id res chain seq x y z
N MET A 1 14.36 -3.80 -0.88
CA MET A 1 15.70 -3.55 -0.33
C MET A 1 16.74 -3.40 -1.44
N ASP A 2 16.71 -4.24 -2.47
CA ASP A 2 17.64 -4.17 -3.62
C ASP A 2 17.77 -2.78 -4.24
N GLU A 3 16.65 -2.07 -4.44
CA GLU A 3 16.69 -0.72 -5.02
C GLU A 3 17.34 0.30 -4.07
N LEU A 4 17.12 0.20 -2.76
CA LEU A 4 17.82 1.04 -1.77
C LEU A 4 19.33 0.82 -1.86
N ALA A 5 19.78 -0.43 -1.91
CA ALA A 5 21.20 -0.76 -2.05
C ALA A 5 21.81 -0.24 -3.35
N LYS A 6 21.07 -0.34 -4.49
CA LYS A 6 21.51 0.25 -5.76
C LYS A 6 21.64 1.77 -5.73
N GLN A 7 20.79 2.44 -4.94
CA GLN A 7 20.87 3.88 -4.70
C GLN A 7 21.90 4.24 -3.61
N GLY A 8 22.65 3.27 -3.07
CA GLY A 8 23.72 3.48 -2.10
C GLY A 8 23.29 3.43 -0.63
N TYR A 9 22.05 3.04 -0.33
CA TYR A 9 21.57 2.83 1.03
C TYR A 9 21.73 1.36 1.43
N VAL A 10 22.72 1.08 2.28
CA VAL A 10 23.15 -0.26 2.70
C VAL A 10 22.88 -0.44 4.19
N GLU A 11 22.07 -1.46 4.50
CA GLU A 11 21.66 -1.79 5.86
C GLU A 11 22.87 -2.12 6.75
N GLY A 12 22.92 -1.52 7.94
CA GLY A 12 24.02 -1.68 8.89
C GLY A 12 25.25 -0.82 8.60
N GLU A 13 25.30 -0.14 7.45
CA GLU A 13 26.37 0.81 7.11
C GLU A 13 25.89 2.26 7.23
N ASN A 14 24.84 2.62 6.50
CA ASN A 14 24.32 3.99 6.44
C ASN A 14 22.80 4.10 6.56
N ILE A 15 22.10 2.98 6.70
CA ILE A 15 20.69 2.92 7.09
C ILE A 15 20.47 1.80 8.11
N GLU A 16 19.41 1.95 8.91
CA GLU A 16 18.83 0.88 9.72
C GLU A 16 17.42 0.60 9.19
N ILE A 17 17.02 -0.67 9.13
CA ILE A 17 15.70 -1.08 8.68
C ILE A 17 14.97 -1.77 9.83
N ASP A 18 14.03 -1.07 10.45
CA ASP A 18 13.07 -1.66 11.38
C ASP A 18 11.88 -2.25 10.60
N LEU A 19 11.84 -3.58 10.47
CA LEU A 19 10.77 -4.30 9.79
C LEU A 19 9.75 -4.84 10.79
N GLN A 20 8.52 -4.33 10.68
CA GLN A 20 7.39 -4.74 11.51
C GLN A 20 6.29 -5.39 10.65
N ASN A 21 5.64 -6.42 11.19
CA ASN A 21 4.53 -7.10 10.55
C ASN A 21 3.31 -7.15 11.49
N ALA A 22 2.21 -6.53 11.08
CA ALA A 22 0.97 -6.51 11.87
C ALA A 22 0.24 -7.85 11.89
N GLN A 23 0.60 -8.81 11.03
CA GLN A 23 -0.02 -10.13 10.91
C GLN A 23 -1.54 -10.09 10.64
N GLY A 24 -2.00 -9.05 9.95
CA GLY A 24 -3.43 -8.81 9.68
C GLY A 24 -4.22 -8.24 10.87
N GLU A 25 -3.58 -8.04 12.02
CA GLU A 25 -4.24 -7.59 13.24
C GLU A 25 -4.25 -6.06 13.37
N GLN A 26 -5.44 -5.49 13.46
CA GLN A 26 -5.64 -4.03 13.61
C GLN A 26 -4.98 -3.46 14.88
N ARG A 27 -4.92 -4.24 15.96
CA ARG A 27 -4.27 -3.79 17.20
C ARG A 27 -2.77 -3.60 17.03
N ASN A 28 -2.12 -4.48 16.27
CA ASN A 28 -0.69 -4.39 16.01
C ASN A 28 -0.35 -3.17 15.17
N LEU A 29 -1.20 -2.81 14.19
CA LEU A 29 -1.00 -1.64 13.33
C LEU A 29 -0.79 -0.36 14.13
N LYS A 30 -1.62 -0.10 15.15
CA LYS A 30 -1.50 1.11 15.96
C LYS A 30 -0.18 1.17 16.73
N THR A 31 0.19 0.09 17.43
CA THR A 31 1.43 0.02 18.21
C THR A 31 2.66 0.15 17.32
N ILE A 32 2.70 -0.57 16.20
CA ILE A 32 3.76 -0.49 15.20
C ILE A 32 3.86 0.93 14.64
N SER A 33 2.73 1.56 14.30
CA SER A 33 2.73 2.92 13.74
C SER A 33 3.29 3.94 14.71
N GLN A 34 2.97 3.84 16.00
CA GLN A 34 3.49 4.74 17.03
C GLN A 34 5.01 4.58 17.17
N GLN A 35 5.49 3.34 17.31
CA GLN A 35 6.92 3.06 17.41
C GLN A 35 7.70 3.59 16.20
N LEU A 36 7.26 3.26 14.99
CA LEU A 36 7.98 3.63 13.76
C LEU A 36 7.93 5.14 13.49
N ALA A 37 6.80 5.80 13.77
CA ALA A 37 6.67 7.24 13.57
C ALA A 37 7.63 8.07 14.44
N GLU A 38 7.89 7.61 15.67
CA GLU A 38 8.76 8.30 16.63
C GLU A 38 10.26 8.04 16.39
N SER A 39 10.61 6.87 15.84
CA SER A 39 11.99 6.40 15.75
C SER A 39 12.61 6.46 14.35
N SER A 40 11.81 6.66 13.31
CA SER A 40 12.28 6.59 11.92
C SER A 40 12.30 7.97 11.25
N ASP A 41 13.32 8.20 10.40
CA ASP A 41 13.38 9.39 9.53
C ASP A 41 12.33 9.34 8.40
N VAL A 42 11.93 8.13 7.98
CA VAL A 42 10.91 7.86 6.97
C VAL A 42 10.32 6.48 7.22
N VAL A 43 9.02 6.31 6.96
CA VAL A 43 8.33 5.02 7.12
C VAL A 43 7.74 4.54 5.81
N LEU A 44 7.96 3.27 5.47
CA LEU A 44 7.37 2.60 4.32
C LEU A 44 6.17 1.76 4.76
N ALA A 45 4.97 2.17 4.36
CA ALA A 45 3.73 1.49 4.66
C ALA A 45 3.28 0.59 3.49
N ILE A 46 3.34 -0.72 3.67
CA ILE A 46 2.87 -1.68 2.66
C ILE A 46 1.42 -2.07 2.97
N ALA A 47 0.56 -1.92 1.96
CA ALA A 47 -0.90 -2.09 2.00
C ALA A 47 -1.67 -0.95 2.68
N ARG A 48 -2.95 -0.83 2.29
CA ARG A 48 -3.87 0.25 2.70
C ARG A 48 -4.03 0.40 4.22
N PRO A 49 -4.25 -0.66 5.03
CA PRO A 49 -4.44 -0.50 6.48
C PRO A 49 -3.20 0.06 7.18
N SER A 50 -2.01 -0.37 6.77
CA SER A 50 -0.73 0.13 7.29
C SER A 50 -0.54 1.61 6.98
N ALA A 51 -0.81 2.01 5.73
CA ALA A 51 -0.68 3.41 5.31
C ALA A 51 -1.66 4.32 6.06
N GLN A 52 -2.91 3.88 6.24
CA GLN A 52 -3.91 4.64 6.99
C GLN A 52 -3.56 4.75 8.48
N SER A 53 -3.05 3.68 9.09
CA SER A 53 -2.62 3.71 10.49
C SER A 53 -1.47 4.70 10.70
N LEU A 54 -0.47 4.70 9.83
CA LEU A 54 0.66 5.64 9.90
C LEU A 54 0.23 7.09 9.62
N ALA A 55 -0.57 7.32 8.59
CA ALA A 55 -1.09 8.66 8.28
C ALA A 55 -1.94 9.25 9.42
N ASN A 56 -2.67 8.41 10.17
CA ASN A 56 -3.40 8.86 11.37
C ASN A 56 -2.50 9.07 12.60
N THR A 57 -1.30 8.50 12.60
CA THR A 57 -0.38 8.53 13.74
C THR A 57 0.57 9.72 13.68
N THR A 58 1.03 10.10 12.48
CA THR A 58 2.02 11.16 12.30
C THR A 58 1.73 12.03 11.09
N GLN A 59 1.87 13.35 11.30
CA GLN A 59 1.76 14.38 10.27
C GLN A 59 3.11 15.00 9.92
N THR A 60 4.20 14.52 10.54
CA THR A 60 5.55 15.10 10.41
C THR A 60 6.54 14.09 9.84
N THR A 61 6.49 12.85 10.30
CA THR A 61 7.35 11.78 9.76
C THR A 61 6.87 11.45 8.35
N PRO A 62 7.73 11.52 7.31
CA PRO A 62 7.35 11.17 5.96
C PRO A 62 6.86 9.72 5.85
N VAL A 63 5.66 9.53 5.31
CA VAL A 63 5.05 8.22 5.07
C VAL A 63 5.06 7.93 3.57
N ILE A 64 5.80 6.90 3.16
CA ILE A 64 5.79 6.38 1.79
C ILE A 64 4.88 5.16 1.76
N PHE A 65 3.84 5.12 0.94
CA PHE A 65 2.98 3.94 0.78
C PHE A 65 3.32 3.12 -0.48
N SER A 66 3.02 1.83 -0.43
CA SER A 66 2.99 0.93 -1.59
C SER A 66 1.88 -0.11 -1.44
N ALA A 67 1.52 -0.80 -2.53
CA ALA A 67 0.39 -1.73 -2.59
C ALA A 67 -0.93 -1.10 -2.12
N VAL A 68 -1.18 0.15 -2.54
CA VAL A 68 -2.44 0.87 -2.30
C VAL A 68 -3.11 1.18 -3.63
N THR A 69 -4.29 0.59 -3.86
CA THR A 69 -4.99 0.74 -5.14
C THR A 69 -5.48 2.16 -5.37
N ASP A 70 -6.25 2.70 -4.45
CA ASP A 70 -6.76 4.07 -4.56
C ASP A 70 -6.36 4.89 -3.33
N PRO A 71 -5.25 5.65 -3.39
CA PRO A 71 -4.76 6.43 -2.26
C PRO A 71 -5.63 7.66 -1.97
N VAL A 72 -6.35 8.20 -2.97
CA VAL A 72 -7.27 9.33 -2.79
C VAL A 72 -8.51 8.86 -2.03
N SER A 73 -9.15 7.77 -2.49
CA SER A 73 -10.28 7.18 -1.76
C SER A 73 -9.86 6.58 -0.41
N ALA A 74 -8.59 6.27 -0.21
CA ALA A 74 -8.03 5.89 1.10
C ALA A 74 -7.84 7.08 2.06
N LYS A 75 -8.03 8.31 1.58
CA LYS A 75 -7.74 9.56 2.29
C LYS A 75 -6.27 9.67 2.73
N LEU A 76 -5.37 9.07 1.97
CA LEU A 76 -3.92 9.18 2.21
C LEU A 76 -3.35 10.44 1.57
N VAL A 77 -3.94 10.89 0.46
CA VAL A 77 -3.47 12.02 -0.34
C VAL A 77 -4.66 12.82 -0.86
N GLU A 78 -4.48 14.12 -1.07
CA GLU A 78 -5.51 15.00 -1.66
C GLU A 78 -5.76 14.66 -3.14
N SER A 79 -4.68 14.42 -3.90
CA SER A 79 -4.70 14.01 -5.30
C SER A 79 -3.48 13.15 -5.62
N ARG A 80 -3.48 12.52 -6.81
CA ARG A 80 -2.34 11.68 -7.24
C ARG A 80 -1.13 12.53 -7.62
N GLU A 81 -1.37 13.75 -8.11
CA GLU A 81 -0.35 14.69 -8.57
C GLU A 81 0.19 15.55 -7.41
N HIS A 82 -0.68 15.91 -6.47
CA HIS A 82 -0.37 16.74 -5.32
C HIS A 82 -0.87 16.08 -4.02
N PRO A 83 0.02 15.44 -3.25
CA PRO A 83 -0.39 14.68 -2.08
C PRO A 83 -0.96 15.50 -0.92
N GLY A 84 -0.53 16.76 -0.78
CA GLY A 84 -1.07 17.72 0.20
C GLY A 84 -0.53 17.60 1.63
N GLY A 85 0.36 16.65 1.92
CA GLY A 85 0.90 16.44 3.27
C GLY A 85 2.21 15.64 3.30
N ASN A 86 2.47 14.96 4.42
CA ASN A 86 3.66 14.11 4.64
C ASN A 86 3.53 12.70 4.04
N VAL A 87 2.43 12.38 3.36
CA VAL A 87 2.14 11.06 2.80
C VAL A 87 2.30 11.10 1.28
N THR A 88 3.03 10.13 0.72
CA THR A 88 3.18 9.94 -0.74
C THR A 88 3.45 8.47 -1.05
N GLY A 89 3.57 8.06 -2.31
CA GLY A 89 3.91 6.67 -2.60
C GLY A 89 3.55 6.18 -4.00
N THR A 90 3.35 4.87 -4.09
CA THR A 90 3.03 4.16 -5.34
C THR A 90 1.70 3.44 -5.24
N SER A 91 0.96 3.45 -6.35
CA SER A 91 -0.31 2.74 -6.47
C SER A 91 -0.14 1.48 -7.31
N ASP A 92 -0.81 0.40 -6.91
CA ASP A 92 -0.88 -0.85 -7.68
C ASP A 92 -2.08 -0.91 -8.64
N GLN A 93 -2.81 0.20 -8.78
CA GLN A 93 -3.95 0.28 -9.70
C GLN A 93 -3.47 0.25 -11.14
N SER A 94 -3.86 -0.80 -11.86
CA SER A 94 -3.77 -0.86 -13.32
C SER A 94 -5.15 -0.57 -13.93
N SER A 95 -5.18 0.38 -14.86
CA SER A 95 -6.42 0.81 -15.53
C SER A 95 -6.98 -0.26 -16.47
N ASP A 96 -6.16 -1.21 -16.91
CA ASP A 96 -6.52 -2.30 -17.80
C ASP A 96 -6.62 -3.66 -17.10
N ALA A 97 -6.40 -3.75 -15.77
CA ALA A 97 -6.32 -5.02 -15.04
C ALA A 97 -7.54 -5.93 -15.29
N ILE A 98 -8.75 -5.37 -15.15
CA ILE A 98 -10.00 -6.12 -15.35
C ILE A 98 -10.13 -6.58 -16.80
N SER A 99 -9.88 -5.71 -17.78
CA SER A 99 -10.03 -6.08 -19.19
C SER A 99 -9.00 -7.14 -19.59
N THR A 100 -7.77 -7.03 -19.11
CA THR A 100 -6.69 -8.00 -19.29
C THR A 100 -7.05 -9.36 -18.66
N GLN A 101 -7.57 -9.38 -17.43
CA GLN A 101 -8.03 -10.61 -16.77
C GLN A 101 -9.20 -11.28 -17.51
N ILE A 102 -10.20 -10.51 -17.93
CA ILE A 102 -11.34 -11.04 -18.69
C ILE A 102 -10.90 -11.58 -20.06
N ASN A 103 -10.00 -10.88 -20.74
CA ASN A 103 -9.44 -11.34 -22.01
C ASN A 103 -8.66 -12.65 -21.85
N LEU A 104 -7.91 -12.80 -20.75
CA LEU A 104 -7.22 -14.04 -20.43
C LEU A 104 -8.20 -15.19 -20.15
N ILE A 105 -9.24 -14.95 -19.34
CA ILE A 105 -10.30 -15.95 -19.08
C ILE A 105 -10.94 -16.40 -20.39
N LYS A 106 -11.27 -15.48 -21.29
CA LYS A 106 -11.85 -15.80 -22.61
C LYS A 106 -10.91 -16.61 -23.50
N LYS A 107 -9.59 -16.43 -23.39
CA LYS A 107 -8.60 -17.21 -24.16
C LYS A 107 -8.42 -18.61 -23.62
N VAL A 108 -8.44 -18.79 -22.29
CA VAL A 108 -8.18 -20.08 -21.63
C VAL A 108 -9.46 -20.91 -21.51
N LEU A 109 -10.58 -20.28 -21.16
CA LEU A 109 -11.88 -20.92 -20.94
C LEU A 109 -12.87 -20.48 -22.02
N LEU A 110 -12.64 -20.96 -23.26
CA LEU A 110 -13.37 -20.56 -24.48
C LEU A 110 -14.91 -20.71 -24.39
N LYS A 111 -15.42 -21.55 -23.49
CA LYS A 111 -16.85 -21.83 -23.31
C LYS A 111 -17.48 -21.16 -22.08
N ALA A 112 -16.69 -20.44 -21.27
CA ALA A 112 -17.19 -19.78 -20.08
C ALA A 112 -18.23 -18.72 -20.43
N LYS A 113 -19.41 -18.77 -19.78
CA LYS A 113 -20.51 -17.80 -19.96
C LYS A 113 -20.78 -16.96 -18.71
N THR A 114 -20.24 -17.37 -17.57
CA THR A 114 -20.49 -16.74 -16.26
C THR A 114 -19.17 -16.68 -15.50
N ILE A 115 -18.89 -15.52 -14.91
CA ILE A 115 -17.71 -15.29 -14.06
C ILE A 115 -18.24 -14.85 -12.71
N GLY A 116 -17.91 -15.61 -11.66
CA GLY A 116 -18.18 -15.22 -10.28
C GLY A 116 -16.96 -14.50 -9.70
N ILE A 117 -17.18 -13.41 -8.96
CA ILE A 117 -16.14 -12.68 -8.25
C ILE A 117 -16.43 -12.82 -6.75
N LEU A 118 -15.48 -13.40 -6.02
CA LEU A 118 -15.50 -13.42 -4.56
C LEU A 118 -14.64 -12.25 -4.06
N TYR A 119 -15.20 -11.43 -3.18
CA TYR A 119 -14.51 -10.25 -2.65
C TYR A 119 -14.86 -10.02 -1.17
N THR A 120 -14.03 -9.25 -0.48
CA THR A 120 -14.21 -8.90 0.93
C THR A 120 -14.97 -7.58 1.04
N GLN A 121 -16.17 -7.59 1.63
CA GLN A 121 -17.00 -6.37 1.73
C GLN A 121 -16.36 -5.26 2.56
N SER A 122 -15.50 -5.59 3.53
CA SER A 122 -14.79 -4.61 4.35
C SER A 122 -13.62 -3.93 3.63
N GLU A 123 -13.32 -4.30 2.38
CA GLU A 123 -12.30 -3.68 1.54
C GLU A 123 -12.97 -2.86 0.43
N PRO A 124 -13.06 -1.52 0.57
CA PRO A 124 -13.82 -0.69 -0.38
C PRO A 124 -13.30 -0.77 -1.83
N ASN A 125 -12.02 -1.05 -2.01
CA ASN A 125 -11.37 -1.23 -3.31
C ASN A 125 -11.67 -2.60 -3.95
N SER A 126 -12.38 -3.50 -3.27
CA SER A 126 -12.77 -4.82 -3.78
C SER A 126 -14.24 -4.89 -4.20
N VAL A 127 -15.02 -3.84 -3.96
CA VAL A 127 -16.42 -3.76 -4.37
C VAL A 127 -16.49 -3.50 -5.88
N VAL A 128 -17.22 -4.34 -6.60
CA VAL A 128 -17.41 -4.29 -8.07
C VAL A 128 -18.64 -3.47 -8.43
#